data_AF-A0A937QDT8-F1
#
_entry.id   AF-A0A937QDT8-F1
#
_cell.length_a   1.000
_cell.length_b   1.000
_cell.length_c   1.000
_cell.angle_alpha   90.00
_cell.angle_beta   90.00
_cell.angle_gamma   90.00
#
_symmetry.space_group_name_H-M   'P 1'
#
loop_
_entity.id
_entity.type
_entity.pdbx_description
1 polymer ?
#
loop_
_entity_poly.entity_id
_entity_poly.type
_entity_poly.pdbx_seq_one_letter_code
_entity_poly.pdbx_strand_id
1 'polypeptide(L)'
;MDNYQNIGMSILKNLFDFYCEKKLDDEEYIPVVKIIIKGIQESMPASNVPEKEIESLKNRLIEFNRELYKDLWLKHAKEHENPEQLDLDGELDSAAYYFDYIYEYGEHPR
;
A
#
# COMPACT_ATOMS: atom_id res chain seq x y z
N MET A 1 16.07 12.99 -1.03
CA MET A 1 15.33 11.73 -1.24
C MET A 1 14.81 11.16 0.07
N ASP A 2 15.69 10.86 1.03
CA ASP A 2 15.32 10.21 2.30
C ASP A 2 14.22 10.95 3.09
N ASN A 3 14.19 12.28 3.05
CA ASN A 3 13.13 13.06 3.72
C ASN A 3 11.72 12.80 3.13
N TYR A 4 11.57 12.80 1.80
CA TYR A 4 10.28 12.52 1.15
C TYR A 4 9.85 11.07 1.37
N GLN A 5 10.80 10.13 1.37
CA GLN A 5 10.52 8.73 1.65
C GLN A 5 10.02 8.54 3.09
N ASN A 6 10.73 9.10 4.08
CA ASN A 6 10.36 8.96 5.49
C ASN A 6 9.03 9.65 5.80
N ILE A 7 8.79 10.85 5.24
CA ILE A 7 7.51 11.54 5.36
C ILE A 7 6.40 10.70 4.71
N GLY A 8 6.62 10.22 3.49
CA GLY A 8 5.64 9.39 2.77
C GLY A 8 5.29 8.12 3.54
N MET A 9 6.28 7.36 4.00
CA MET A 9 6.07 6.16 4.81
C MET A 9 5.32 6.48 6.11
N SER A 10 5.64 7.59 6.78
CA SER A 10 4.96 8.00 8.02
C SER A 10 3.49 8.35 7.78
N ILE A 11 3.19 9.11 6.71
CA ILE A 11 1.80 9.46 6.34
C ILE A 11 1.02 8.18 6.00
N LEU A 12 1.60 7.32 5.15
CA LEU A 12 0.98 6.07 4.72
C LEU A 12 0.73 5.12 5.89
N LYS A 13 1.67 5.01 6.83
CA LYS A 13 1.50 4.20 8.03
C LYS A 13 0.39 4.75 8.94
N ASN A 14 0.35 6.06 9.17
CA ASN A 14 -0.72 6.68 9.95
C ASN A 14 -2.10 6.49 9.30
N LEU A 15 -2.18 6.60 7.96
CA LEU A 15 -3.40 6.30 7.22
C LEU A 15 -3.81 4.83 7.40
N PHE A 16 -2.86 3.90 7.25
CA PHE A 16 -3.10 2.47 7.42
C PHE A 16 -3.59 2.13 8.83
N ASP A 17 -3.00 2.73 9.86
CA ASP A 17 -3.42 2.53 11.24
C ASP A 17 -4.84 3.07 11.47
N PHE A 18 -5.16 4.23 10.90
CA PHE A 18 -6.52 4.78 10.92
C PHE A 18 -7.52 3.89 10.18
N TYR A 19 -7.15 3.39 9.01
CA TYR A 19 -7.93 2.43 8.23
C TYR A 19 -8.24 1.17 9.05
N CYS A 20 -7.23 0.59 9.71
CA CYS A 20 -7.39 -0.56 10.60
C CYS A 20 -8.33 -0.26 11.78
N GLU A 21 -8.19 0.92 12.41
CA GLU A 21 -9.03 1.33 13.54
C GLU A 21 -10.50 1.52 13.14
N LYS A 22 -10.74 2.11 11.96
CA LYS A 22 -12.07 2.42 11.46
C LYS A 22 -12.72 1.29 10.66
N LYS A 23 -11.97 0.23 10.33
CA LYS A 23 -12.43 -0.90 9.51
C LYS A 23 -13.03 -0.43 8.18
N LEU A 24 -12.33 0.49 7.53
CA LEU A 24 -12.71 0.97 6.20
C LEU A 24 -12.49 -0.13 5.16
N ASP A 25 -13.07 0.05 3.98
CA ASP A 25 -12.91 -0.91 2.89
C ASP A 25 -11.62 -0.67 2.10
N ASP A 26 -11.13 -1.70 1.41
CA ASP A 26 -9.91 -1.64 0.60
C ASP A 26 -10.08 -0.67 -0.57
N GLU A 27 -11.28 -0.62 -1.15
CA GLU A 27 -11.68 0.35 -2.18
C GLU A 27 -11.73 1.80 -1.66
N GLU A 28 -11.82 2.01 -0.35
CA GLU A 28 -11.73 3.34 0.25
C GLU A 28 -10.27 3.71 0.59
N TYR A 29 -9.46 2.72 0.98
CA TYR A 29 -8.09 2.92 1.43
C TYR A 29 -7.07 3.06 0.29
N ILE A 30 -7.04 2.08 -0.61
CA ILE A 30 -5.98 1.95 -1.61
C ILE A 30 -6.00 3.12 -2.61
N PRO A 31 -7.16 3.64 -3.07
CA PRO A 31 -7.19 4.85 -3.89
C PRO A 31 -6.62 6.10 -3.18
N VAL A 32 -6.81 6.21 -1.87
CA VAL A 32 -6.23 7.32 -1.08
C VAL A 32 -4.71 7.19 -1.00
N VAL A 33 -4.18 5.98 -0.86
CA VAL A 33 -2.73 5.71 -0.94
C VAL A 33 -2.17 6.22 -2.27
N LYS A 34 -2.82 5.89 -3.41
CA LYS A 34 -2.43 6.37 -4.75
C LYS A 34 -2.38 7.89 -4.83
N ILE A 35 -3.39 8.57 -4.30
CA ILE A 35 -3.46 10.04 -4.28
C ILE A 35 -2.33 10.64 -3.45
N ILE A 36 -2.04 10.08 -2.27
CA ILE A 36 -0.95 10.56 -1.40
C ILE A 36 0.40 10.41 -2.10
N ILE A 37 0.68 9.25 -2.70
CA ILE A 37 1.95 9.01 -3.40
C ILE A 37 2.10 9.98 -4.57
N LYS A 38 1.04 10.19 -5.36
CA LYS A 38 1.02 11.18 -6.44
C LYS A 38 1.32 12.59 -5.91
N GLY A 39 0.67 13.02 -4.84
CA GLY A 39 0.90 14.33 -4.23
C GLY A 39 2.34 14.51 -3.74
N ILE A 40 2.96 13.46 -3.19
CA ILE A 40 4.38 13.47 -2.81
C ILE A 40 5.25 13.67 -4.06
N GLN A 41 5.02 12.92 -5.15
CA GLN A 41 5.78 13.09 -6.39
C GLN A 41 5.66 14.51 -6.95
N GLU A 42 4.45 15.07 -6.99
CA GLU A 42 4.18 16.43 -7.50
C GLU A 42 4.80 17.52 -6.61
N SER A 43 5.01 17.24 -5.32
CA SER A 43 5.67 18.18 -4.40
C SER A 43 7.19 18.24 -4.56
N MET A 44 7.79 17.28 -5.27
CA MET A 44 9.24 17.24 -5.47
C MET A 44 9.64 18.29 -6.52
N PRO A 45 10.69 19.10 -6.26
CA PRO A 45 11.11 20.13 -7.19
C PRO A 45 11.67 19.52 -8.49
N ALA A 46 10.91 19.65 -9.58
CA ALA A 46 11.22 19.09 -10.90
C ALA A 46 12.59 19.52 -11.47
N SER A 47 13.13 20.66 -11.03
CA SER A 47 14.46 21.15 -11.46
C SER A 47 15.63 20.48 -10.73
N ASN A 48 15.38 19.81 -9.60
CA ASN A 48 16.44 19.39 -8.68
C ASN A 48 16.46 17.87 -8.43
N VAL A 49 15.45 17.12 -8.88
CA VAL A 49 15.38 15.68 -8.69
C VAL A 49 15.20 14.98 -10.03
N PRO A 50 16.10 14.05 -10.41
CA PRO A 50 15.93 13.24 -11.61
C PRO A 50 14.61 12.44 -11.59
N GLU A 51 13.93 12.36 -12.73
CA GLU A 51 12.68 11.59 -12.88
C GLU A 51 12.80 10.15 -12.38
N LYS A 52 13.94 9.50 -12.66
CA LYS A 52 14.24 8.14 -12.18
C LYS A 52 14.21 8.02 -10.65
N GLU A 53 14.64 9.06 -9.94
CA GLU A 53 14.59 9.09 -8.47
C GLU A 53 13.15 9.24 -7.97
N ILE A 54 12.35 10.08 -8.64
CA ILE A 54 10.93 10.27 -8.34
C ILE A 54 10.17 8.94 -8.53
N GLU A 55 10.43 8.22 -9.63
CA GLU A 55 9.80 6.92 -9.88
C GLU A 55 10.29 5.85 -8.89
N SER A 56 11.58 5.86 -8.54
CA SER A 56 12.10 4.96 -7.50
C SER A 56 11.46 5.22 -6.14
N LEU A 57 11.18 6.48 -5.78
CA LEU A 57 10.48 6.82 -4.55
C LEU A 57 9.05 6.30 -4.57
N LYS A 58 8.31 6.55 -5.65
CA LYS A 58 6.94 6.03 -5.83
C LYS A 58 6.90 4.52 -5.63
N ASN A 59 7.77 3.78 -6.31
CA ASN A 59 7.78 2.31 -6.21
C ASN A 59 8.08 1.82 -4.79
N ARG A 60 8.98 2.50 -4.06
CA ARG A 60 9.24 2.18 -2.65
C ARG A 60 8.03 2.45 -1.74
N LEU A 61 7.28 3.53 -2.00
CA LEU A 61 6.09 3.85 -1.22
C LEU A 61 4.92 2.91 -1.51
N ILE A 62 4.75 2.50 -2.78
CA ILE A 62 3.78 1.48 -3.18
C ILE A 62 4.14 0.16 -2.49
N GLU A 63 5.39 -0.29 -2.60
CA GLU A 63 5.85 -1.53 -1.98
C GLU A 63 5.64 -1.52 -0.47
N PHE A 64 6.04 -0.45 0.20
CA PHE A 64 5.85 -0.29 1.64
C PHE A 64 4.39 -0.46 2.05
N ASN A 65 3.47 0.12 1.28
CA ASN A 65 2.05 0.06 1.58
C ASN A 65 1.45 -1.33 1.28
N ARG A 66 1.90 -1.97 0.20
CA ARG A 66 1.53 -3.33 -0.15
C ARG A 66 1.94 -4.35 0.92
N GLU A 67 3.13 -4.17 1.51
CA GLU A 67 3.58 -5.04 2.62
C GLU A 67 2.71 -4.86 3.87
N LEU A 68 2.32 -3.62 4.23
CA LEU A 68 1.36 -3.39 5.31
C LEU A 68 0.01 -4.08 5.05
N TYR A 69 -0.47 -4.00 3.81
CA TYR A 69 -1.71 -4.65 3.39
C TYR A 69 -1.64 -6.17 3.51
N LYS A 70 -0.57 -6.79 2.98
CA LYS A 70 -0.30 -8.23 3.10
C LYS A 70 -0.26 -8.70 4.55
N ASP A 71 0.39 -7.93 5.43
CA ASP A 71 0.47 -8.25 6.86
C ASP A 71 -0.93 -8.31 7.50
N LEU A 72 -1.80 -7.36 7.16
CA LEU A 72 -3.19 -7.34 7.65
C LEU A 72 -4.01 -8.48 7.06
N TRP A 73 -3.89 -8.70 5.75
CA TRP A 73 -4.56 -9.80 5.06
C TRP A 73 -4.25 -11.14 5.71
N LEU A 74 -2.95 -11.43 5.90
CA LEU A 74 -2.50 -12.65 6.58
C LEU A 74 -2.98 -12.74 8.03
N LYS A 75 -3.05 -11.61 8.74
CA LYS A 75 -3.60 -11.60 10.09
C LYS A 75 -5.06 -12.04 10.08
N HIS A 76 -5.88 -11.52 9.17
CA HIS A 76 -7.28 -11.91 9.04
C HIS A 76 -7.45 -13.36 8.58
N ALA A 77 -6.66 -13.81 7.60
CA ALA A 77 -6.69 -15.21 7.16
C ALA A 77 -6.39 -16.17 8.33
N LYS A 78 -5.41 -15.86 9.17
CA LYS A 78 -5.10 -16.62 10.41
C LYS A 78 -6.18 -16.57 11.48
N GLU A 79 -7.00 -15.52 11.51
CA GLU A 79 -8.13 -15.40 12.45
C GLU A 79 -9.34 -16.26 12.01
N HIS A 80 -9.46 -16.54 10.72
CA HIS A 80 -10.58 -17.28 10.13
C HIS A 80 -10.27 -18.75 9.84
N GLU A 81 -9.02 -19.08 9.55
CA GLU A 81 -8.60 -20.44 9.18
C GLU A 81 -7.80 -21.13 10.28
N ASN A 82 -7.73 -22.46 10.21
CA ASN A 82 -6.79 -23.22 11.03
C ASN A 82 -5.36 -22.93 10.52
N PRO A 83 -4.43 -22.43 11.35
CA PRO A 83 -3.07 -22.09 10.92
C PRO A 83 -2.30 -23.23 10.24
N GLU A 84 -2.63 -24.48 10.52
CA GLU A 84 -2.00 -25.66 9.90
C GLU A 84 -2.48 -25.93 8.46
N GLN A 85 -3.56 -25.28 8.03
CA GLN A 85 -4.17 -25.44 6.69
C GLN A 85 -4.03 -24.20 5.81
N LEU A 86 -3.53 -23.10 6.39
CA LEU A 86 -3.39 -21.83 5.71
C LEU A 86 -2.29 -21.91 4.64
N ASP A 87 -2.66 -21.72 3.38
CA ASP A 87 -1.71 -21.58 2.27
C ASP A 87 -1.11 -20.16 2.29
N LEU A 88 -0.06 -19.98 3.09
CA LEU A 88 0.59 -18.68 3.29
C LEU A 88 1.02 -18.02 1.98
N ASP A 89 1.56 -18.81 1.04
CA ASP A 89 2.04 -18.28 -0.24
C ASP A 89 0.85 -17.86 -1.12
N GLY A 90 -0.21 -18.69 -1.17
CA GLY A 90 -1.45 -18.35 -1.88
C GLY A 90 -2.15 -17.11 -1.34
N GLU A 91 -2.16 -16.92 -0.02
CA GLU A 91 -2.72 -15.72 0.63
C GLU A 91 -1.90 -14.47 0.33
N LEU A 92 -0.56 -14.57 0.34
CA LEU A 92 0.32 -13.45 -0.01
C LEU A 92 0.20 -13.04 -1.48
N ASP A 93 0.09 -14.02 -2.38
CA ASP A 93 -0.14 -13.78 -3.80
C ASP A 93 -1.51 -13.13 -4.04
N SER A 94 -2.55 -13.61 -3.32
CA SER A 94 -3.88 -13.02 -3.36
C SER A 94 -3.87 -11.58 -2.86
N ALA A 95 -3.28 -11.33 -1.70
CA ALA A 95 -3.16 -9.98 -1.15
C ALA A 95 -2.42 -9.02 -2.10
N ALA A 96 -1.32 -9.49 -2.72
CA ALA A 96 -0.60 -8.70 -3.71
C ALA A 96 -1.46 -8.38 -4.94
N TYR A 97 -2.15 -9.39 -5.48
CA TYR A 97 -3.04 -9.24 -6.63
C TYR A 97 -4.18 -8.25 -6.36
N TYR A 98 -4.88 -8.39 -5.23
CA TYR A 98 -5.97 -7.49 -4.85
C TYR A 98 -5.47 -6.07 -4.66
N PHE A 99 -4.35 -5.89 -3.95
CA PHE A 99 -3.76 -4.57 -3.75
C PHE A 99 -3.42 -3.91 -5.08
N ASP A 100 -2.66 -4.61 -5.94
CA ASP A 100 -2.21 -4.06 -7.22
C ASP A 100 -3.39 -3.76 -8.15
N TYR A 101 -4.43 -4.62 -8.15
CA TYR A 101 -5.65 -4.41 -8.94
C TYR A 101 -6.43 -3.17 -8.48
N ILE A 102 -6.71 -3.04 -7.18
CA ILE A 102 -7.43 -1.88 -6.63
C ILE A 102 -6.59 -0.61 -6.79
N TYR A 103 -5.26 -0.70 -6.64
CA TYR A 103 -4.37 0.43 -6.86
C TYR A 103 -4.44 0.91 -8.31
N GLU A 104 -4.52 0.01 -9.28
CA GLU A 104 -4.60 0.39 -10.69
C GLU A 104 -6.00 0.90 -11.07
N TYR A 105 -7.04 0.13 -10.75
CA TYR A 105 -8.40 0.32 -11.25
C TYR A 105 -9.35 1.04 -10.29
N GLY A 106 -9.06 1.04 -8.99
CA GLY A 106 -9.87 1.70 -7.96
C GLY A 106 -11.13 0.93 -7.54
N GLU A 107 -11.28 -0.32 -7.97
CA GLU A 107 -12.37 -1.24 -7.60
C GLU A 107 -11.81 -2.67 -7.42
N HIS A 108 -12.54 -3.54 -6.73
CA HIS A 108 -12.20 -4.95 -6.58
C HIS A 108 -12.23 -5.71 -7.93
N PRO A 109 -11.36 -6.72 -8.10
CA PRO A 109 -11.46 -7.64 -9.23
C PRO A 109 -12.80 -8.39 -9.21
N ARG A 110 -13.38 -8.60 -10.41
CA ARG A 110 -14.68 -9.28 -10.61
C ARG A 110 -14.53 -10.68 -11.19
#